data_AF-A0A8R1E330-F1
#
_entry.id   AF-A0A8R1E330-F1
#
_cell.length_a   1.000
_cell.length_b   1.000
_cell.length_c   1.000
_cell.angle_alpha   90.00
_cell.angle_beta   90.00
_cell.angle_gamma   90.00
#
_symmetry.space_group_name_H-M   'P 1'
#
loop_
_entity.id
_entity.type
_entity.pdbx_description
1 polymer ?
#
loop_
_entity_poly.entity_id
_entity_poly.type
_entity_poly.pdbx_seq_one_letter_code
_entity_poly.pdbx_strand_id
1 'polypeptide(L)'
;PCVLRRQDSAHAQEQLNDVTRQTGCVQTLIEEKLKQYKATLHNIVELEDASHKVSVNLRKIEEHRRNSEPSKTATNIGTAKQLFEEQLEFLGKQKERLLQELPPLAPVASSEDLSSSDENAANAAATRGSLSVEEYALDLDAPPVFCLLRYPTKLRPPGPSHRRRPDLDLRRKAFANSRGIASFCTPY
;
A
#
# COMPACT_ATOMS: atom_id res chain seq x y z
N PRO A 1 -2.39 6.82 -8.53
CA PRO A 1 -2.78 7.05 -7.12
C PRO A 1 -4.23 6.58 -6.82
N CYS A 2 -4.42 5.85 -5.71
CA CYS A 2 -5.70 5.18 -5.39
C CYS A 2 -6.62 6.00 -4.48
N VAL A 3 -6.05 6.93 -3.69
CA VAL A 3 -6.78 7.70 -2.67
C VAL A 3 -7.02 9.14 -3.10
N LEU A 4 -6.01 9.82 -3.66
CA LEU A 4 -6.10 11.19 -4.14
C LEU A 4 -5.83 11.21 -5.65
N ARG A 5 -6.84 11.49 -6.47
CA ARG A 5 -6.69 11.64 -7.93
C ARG A 5 -6.92 13.09 -8.31
N ARG A 6 -6.05 13.63 -9.18
CA ARG A 6 -6.22 14.96 -9.79
C ARG A 6 -7.24 14.89 -10.93
N GLN A 7 -7.79 16.04 -11.33
CA GLN A 7 -8.49 16.18 -12.61
C GLN A 7 -7.50 16.25 -13.78
N ASP A 8 -7.89 15.68 -14.93
CA ASP A 8 -6.99 15.36 -16.05
C ASP A 8 -6.39 16.56 -16.82
N SER A 9 -6.79 17.80 -16.50
CA SER A 9 -6.45 18.99 -17.29
C SER A 9 -5.12 19.66 -16.94
N ALA A 10 -4.32 19.09 -16.02
CA ALA A 10 -3.11 19.76 -15.53
C ALA A 10 -1.83 19.39 -16.30
N HIS A 11 -0.83 20.28 -16.30
CA HIS A 11 0.43 20.05 -16.98
C HIS A 11 1.21 18.86 -16.37
N ALA A 12 1.73 17.96 -17.21
CA ALA A 12 2.49 16.77 -16.79
C ALA A 12 3.57 16.99 -15.71
N GLN A 13 4.30 18.12 -15.74
CA GLN A 13 5.34 18.39 -14.73
C GLN A 13 4.76 18.74 -13.36
N GLU A 14 3.62 19.42 -13.33
CA GLU A 14 2.87 19.67 -12.09
C GLU A 14 2.24 18.38 -11.57
N GLN A 15 1.81 17.47 -12.46
CA GLN A 15 1.30 16.16 -12.06
C GLN A 15 2.36 15.34 -11.32
N LEU A 16 3.61 15.36 -11.78
CA LEU A 16 4.72 14.67 -11.09
C LEU A 16 4.97 15.25 -9.69
N ASN A 17 5.03 16.57 -9.55
CA ASN A 17 5.19 17.22 -8.25
C ASN A 17 4.03 16.90 -7.30
N ASP A 18 2.81 16.79 -7.84
CA ASP A 18 1.64 16.44 -7.05
C ASP A 18 1.62 14.99 -6.58
N VAL A 19 2.11 14.05 -7.38
CA VAL A 19 2.27 12.67 -6.92
C VAL A 19 3.18 12.63 -5.70
N THR A 20 4.30 13.37 -5.72
CA THR A 20 5.22 13.47 -4.57
C THR A 20 4.53 14.08 -3.35
N ARG A 21 3.78 15.17 -3.53
CA ARG A 21 3.05 15.84 -2.42
C ARG A 21 1.90 14.98 -1.87
N GLN A 22 1.14 14.32 -2.74
CA GLN A 22 0.05 13.42 -2.36
C GLN A 22 0.60 12.22 -1.58
N THR A 23 1.71 11.65 -2.05
CA THR A 23 2.38 10.54 -1.38
C THR A 23 2.85 10.96 0.01
N GLY A 24 3.54 12.11 0.12
CA GLY A 24 3.99 12.65 1.40
C GLY A 24 2.82 12.95 2.36
N CYS A 25 1.74 13.54 1.86
CA CYS A 25 0.54 13.82 2.65
C CYS A 25 -0.09 12.54 3.22
N VAL A 26 -0.30 11.53 2.39
CA VAL A 26 -0.88 10.25 2.81
C VAL A 26 0.06 9.53 3.77
N GLN A 27 1.38 9.56 3.52
CA GLN A 27 2.37 8.99 4.43
C GLN A 27 2.27 9.61 5.82
N THR A 28 2.36 10.94 5.93
CA THR A 28 2.29 11.62 7.24
C THR A 28 0.95 11.38 7.94
N LEU A 29 -0.16 11.33 7.20
CA LEU A 29 -1.47 11.01 7.77
C LEU A 29 -1.49 9.59 8.37
N ILE A 30 -0.96 8.60 7.65
CA ILE A 30 -0.88 7.21 8.13
C ILE A 30 0.03 7.13 9.36
N GLU A 31 1.21 7.77 9.33
CA GLU A 31 2.16 7.78 10.44
C GLU A 31 1.53 8.34 11.72
N GLU A 32 0.87 9.49 11.64
CA GLU A 32 0.19 10.10 12.79
C GLU A 32 -0.98 9.25 13.27
N LYS A 33 -1.75 8.63 12.36
CA LYS A 33 -2.85 7.73 12.75
C LYS A 33 -2.33 6.45 13.43
N LEU A 34 -1.24 5.88 12.95
CA LEU A 34 -0.59 4.72 13.59
C LEU A 34 -0.02 5.09 14.96
N LYS A 35 0.54 6.30 15.11
CA LYS A 35 1.02 6.79 16.40
C LYS A 35 -0.11 6.95 17.41
N GLN A 36 -1.24 7.54 17.00
CA GLN A 36 -2.45 7.63 17.83
C GLN A 36 -2.95 6.23 18.22
N TYR A 37 -3.05 5.32 17.27
CA TYR A 37 -3.48 3.93 17.51
C TYR A 37 -2.59 3.22 18.55
N LYS A 38 -1.27 3.33 18.41
CA LYS A 38 -0.30 2.75 19.37
C LYS A 38 -0.46 3.35 20.77
N ALA A 39 -0.67 4.65 20.88
CA ALA A 39 -0.89 5.31 22.17
C ALA A 39 -2.21 4.83 22.83
N THR A 40 -3.30 4.72 22.06
CA THR A 40 -4.57 4.18 22.57
C THR A 40 -4.42 2.73 23.05
N LEU A 41 -3.71 1.89 22.31
CA LEU A 41 -3.41 0.51 22.74
C LEU A 41 -2.59 0.47 24.03
N HIS A 42 -1.58 1.33 24.16
CA HIS A 42 -0.79 1.44 25.38
C HIS A 42 -1.68 1.79 26.59
N ASN A 43 -2.54 2.80 26.45
CA ASN A 43 -3.47 3.19 27.50
C ASN A 43 -4.43 2.05 27.88
N ILE A 44 -4.88 1.24 26.92
CA ILE A 44 -5.71 0.06 27.21
C ILE A 44 -4.94 -0.95 28.07
N VAL A 45 -3.69 -1.25 27.74
CA VAL A 45 -2.83 -2.17 28.53
C VAL A 45 -2.61 -1.62 29.94
N GLU A 46 -2.35 -0.33 30.09
CA GLU A 46 -2.22 0.30 31.42
C GLU A 46 -3.51 0.18 32.25
N LEU A 47 -4.68 0.36 31.63
CA LEU A 47 -5.97 0.17 32.29
C LEU A 47 -6.21 -1.30 32.67
N GLU A 48 -5.76 -2.26 31.87
CA GLU A 48 -5.82 -3.68 32.18
C GLU A 48 -4.93 -4.04 33.38
N ASP A 49 -3.71 -3.52 33.41
CA ASP A 49 -2.79 -3.69 34.54
C ASP A 49 -3.35 -3.10 35.84
N ALA A 50 -3.94 -1.90 35.75
CA ALA A 50 -4.62 -1.27 36.88
C ALA A 50 -5.82 -2.13 37.35
N SER A 51 -6.64 -2.61 36.40
CA SER A 51 -7.80 -3.46 36.69
C SER A 51 -7.38 -4.78 37.35
N HIS A 52 -6.26 -5.35 36.91
CA HIS A 52 -5.68 -6.55 37.51
C HIS A 52 -5.25 -6.29 38.96
N LYS A 53 -4.56 -5.19 39.24
CA LYS A 53 -4.16 -4.80 40.61
C LYS A 53 -5.37 -4.62 41.53
N VAL A 54 -6.42 -3.94 41.06
CA VAL A 54 -7.68 -3.77 41.81
C VAL A 54 -8.34 -5.12 42.09
N SER A 55 -8.40 -6.01 41.08
CA SER A 55 -8.96 -7.35 41.23
C SER A 55 -8.20 -8.21 42.24
N VAL A 56 -6.86 -8.10 42.27
CA VAL A 56 -6.02 -8.78 43.28
C VAL A 56 -6.32 -8.24 44.68
N ASN A 57 -6.49 -6.93 44.84
CA ASN A 57 -6.85 -6.34 46.14
C ASN A 57 -8.24 -6.79 46.61
N LEU A 58 -9.22 -6.88 45.72
CA LEU A 58 -10.54 -7.45 46.03
C LEU A 58 -10.45 -8.89 46.53
N ARG A 59 -9.64 -9.73 45.87
CA ARG A 59 -9.40 -11.11 46.33
C ARG A 59 -8.79 -11.15 47.73
N LYS A 60 -7.78 -10.31 48.01
CA LYS A 60 -7.16 -10.21 49.34
C LYS A 60 -8.15 -9.77 50.41
N ILE A 61 -9.03 -8.81 50.10
CA ILE A 61 -10.11 -8.35 50.99
C ILE A 61 -11.06 -9.50 51.29
N GLU A 62 -11.45 -10.27 50.27
CA GLU A 62 -12.36 -11.40 50.41
C GLU A 62 -11.74 -12.57 51.19
N GLU A 63 -10.43 -12.81 51.04
CA GLU A 63 -9.65 -13.75 51.86
C GLU A 63 -9.57 -13.30 53.32
N HIS A 64 -9.23 -12.03 53.57
CA HIS A 64 -9.16 -11.47 54.92
C HIS A 64 -10.52 -11.54 55.63
N ARG A 65 -11.62 -11.24 54.91
CA ARG A 65 -12.99 -11.33 55.42
C ARG A 65 -13.36 -12.75 55.85
N ARG A 66 -12.88 -13.78 55.14
CA ARG A 66 -13.12 -15.19 55.49
C ARG A 66 -12.32 -15.63 56.74
N ASN A 67 -11.20 -14.98 57.01
CA ASN A 67 -10.27 -15.36 58.07
C ASN A 67 -10.38 -14.51 59.35
N SER A 68 -11.19 -13.43 59.37
CA SER A 68 -11.31 -12.53 60.52
C SER A 68 -12.69 -12.58 61.18
N GLU A 69 -12.72 -12.60 62.52
CA GLU A 69 -13.95 -12.51 63.33
C GLU A 69 -14.72 -11.19 63.12
N PRO A 70 -16.05 -11.19 63.27
CA PRO A 70 -16.89 -10.01 63.02
C PRO A 70 -16.70 -8.95 64.10
N SER A 71 -15.87 -7.95 63.81
CA SER A 71 -15.63 -6.74 64.62
C SER A 71 -15.88 -5.48 63.79
N LYS A 72 -15.68 -4.28 64.35
CA LYS A 72 -15.77 -2.96 63.66
C LYS A 72 -14.90 -2.87 62.39
N THR A 73 -13.94 -3.78 62.20
CA THR A 73 -13.18 -3.96 60.97
C THR A 73 -14.05 -4.41 59.79
N ALA A 74 -15.15 -5.14 60.04
CA ALA A 74 -16.04 -5.65 58.99
C ALA A 74 -16.73 -4.54 58.20
N THR A 75 -17.11 -3.43 58.85
CA THR A 75 -17.71 -2.27 58.16
C THR A 75 -16.69 -1.58 57.26
N ASN A 76 -15.47 -1.36 57.77
CA ASN A 76 -14.40 -0.71 57.01
C ASN A 76 -13.95 -1.56 55.81
N ILE A 77 -13.89 -2.88 55.99
CA ILE A 77 -13.61 -3.87 54.93
C ILE A 77 -14.71 -3.85 53.87
N GLY A 78 -15.98 -3.74 54.29
CA GLY A 78 -17.12 -3.60 53.37
C GLY A 78 -17.05 -2.32 52.53
N THR A 79 -16.75 -1.18 53.15
CA THR A 79 -16.57 0.09 52.44
C THR A 79 -15.38 0.06 51.48
N ALA A 80 -14.23 -0.51 51.90
CA ALA A 80 -13.08 -0.67 51.03
C ALA A 80 -13.38 -1.57 49.83
N LYS A 81 -14.09 -2.68 50.04
CA LYS A 81 -14.54 -3.58 48.96
C LYS A 81 -15.38 -2.84 47.93
N GLN A 82 -16.39 -2.09 48.39
CA GLN A 82 -17.27 -1.32 47.52
C GLN A 82 -16.47 -0.30 46.69
N LEU A 83 -15.52 0.41 47.31
CA LEU A 83 -14.68 1.37 46.59
C LEU A 83 -13.84 0.70 45.49
N PHE A 84 -13.28 -0.48 45.75
CA PHE A 84 -12.53 -1.22 44.73
C PHE A 84 -13.42 -1.76 43.61
N GLU A 85 -14.67 -2.15 43.91
CA GLU A 85 -15.66 -2.55 42.91
C GLU A 85 -16.02 -1.37 41.99
N GLU A 86 -16.26 -0.18 42.57
CA GLU A 86 -16.51 1.05 41.82
C GLU A 86 -15.30 1.46 40.95
N GLN A 87 -14.08 1.31 41.48
CA GLN A 87 -12.85 1.53 40.70
C GLN A 87 -12.74 0.56 39.52
N LEU A 88 -13.08 -0.72 39.73
CA LEU A 88 -13.02 -1.73 38.67
C LEU A 88 -14.06 -1.43 37.58
N GLU A 89 -15.27 -1.01 37.96
CA GLU A 89 -16.30 -0.57 37.01
C GLU A 89 -15.84 0.67 36.22
N PHE A 90 -15.23 1.65 36.90
CA PHE A 90 -14.70 2.84 36.25
C PHE A 90 -13.62 2.49 35.21
N LEU A 91 -12.66 1.65 35.57
CA LEU A 91 -11.60 1.20 34.66
C LEU A 91 -12.19 0.43 33.46
N GLY A 92 -13.18 -0.42 33.70
CA GLY A 92 -13.91 -1.13 32.65
C GLY A 92 -14.57 -0.17 31.64
N LYS A 93 -15.27 0.87 32.13
CA LYS A 93 -15.89 1.89 31.28
C LYS A 93 -14.87 2.71 30.48
N GLN A 94 -13.73 3.06 31.08
CA GLN A 94 -12.66 3.78 30.35
C GLN A 94 -12.06 2.89 29.25
N LYS A 95 -11.82 1.61 29.54
CA LYS A 95 -11.34 0.65 28.54
C LYS A 95 -12.33 0.51 27.38
N GLU A 96 -13.62 0.40 27.66
CA GLU A 96 -14.66 0.33 26.62
C GLU A 96 -14.68 1.58 25.73
N ARG A 97 -14.53 2.78 26.32
CA ARG A 97 -14.42 4.02 25.55
C ARG A 97 -13.22 4.03 24.62
N LEU A 98 -12.04 3.64 25.11
CA LEU A 98 -10.84 3.56 24.26
C LEU A 98 -10.99 2.52 23.15
N LEU A 99 -11.67 1.39 23.41
CA LEU A 99 -11.97 0.39 22.39
C LEU A 99 -12.88 0.93 21.28
N GLN A 100 -13.84 1.80 21.62
CA GLN A 100 -14.72 2.45 20.63
C GLN A 100 -13.97 3.49 19.77
N GLU A 101 -12.87 4.05 20.25
CA GLU A 101 -12.03 4.99 19.49
C GLU A 101 -11.16 4.27 18.44
N LEU A 102 -10.91 2.97 18.61
CA LEU A 102 -10.14 2.19 17.65
C LEU A 102 -10.97 1.95 16.37
N PRO A 103 -10.36 2.03 15.17
CA PRO A 103 -11.05 1.67 13.94
C PRO A 103 -11.56 0.23 14.04
N PRO A 104 -12.79 -0.06 13.59
CA PRO A 104 -13.28 -1.42 13.53
C PRO A 104 -12.34 -2.23 12.62
N LEU A 105 -11.92 -3.40 13.06
CA LEU A 105 -11.22 -4.34 12.20
C LEU A 105 -12.16 -4.64 11.03
N ALA A 106 -11.82 -4.15 9.85
CA ALA A 106 -12.61 -4.41 8.65
C ALA A 106 -12.76 -5.93 8.47
N PRO A 107 -13.91 -6.41 7.93
CA PRO A 107 -14.03 -7.80 7.55
C PRO A 107 -12.87 -8.13 6.61
N VAL A 108 -11.94 -8.94 7.11
CA VAL A 108 -10.84 -9.48 6.32
C VAL A 108 -11.52 -10.23 5.18
N ALA A 109 -11.32 -9.79 3.94
CA ALA A 109 -11.72 -10.58 2.77
C ALA A 109 -11.12 -11.98 2.98
N SER A 110 -11.97 -12.99 3.05
CA SER A 110 -11.55 -14.32 3.45
C SER A 110 -10.42 -14.79 2.54
N SER A 111 -9.44 -15.50 3.13
CA SER A 111 -8.31 -16.09 2.41
C SER A 111 -8.71 -17.15 1.38
N GLU A 112 -10.01 -17.34 1.14
CA GLU A 112 -10.63 -18.31 0.25
C GLU A 112 -10.61 -17.83 -1.22
N ASP A 113 -10.37 -16.54 -1.49
CA ASP A 113 -10.39 -15.95 -2.84
C ASP A 113 -9.03 -16.01 -3.58
N LEU A 114 -8.03 -16.71 -3.02
CA LEU A 114 -6.73 -16.92 -3.67
C LEU A 114 -6.57 -18.29 -4.34
N SER A 115 -7.65 -19.07 -4.47
CA SER A 115 -7.64 -20.34 -5.19
C SER A 115 -8.02 -20.14 -6.66
N SER A 116 -7.07 -19.74 -7.51
CA SER A 116 -7.22 -19.86 -8.96
C SER A 116 -7.12 -21.33 -9.35
N SER A 117 -8.24 -22.04 -9.48
CA SER A 117 -8.27 -23.36 -10.13
C SER A 117 -8.06 -23.15 -11.63
N ASP A 118 -6.91 -23.57 -12.11
CA ASP A 118 -6.46 -23.46 -13.50
C ASP A 118 -6.99 -24.64 -14.33
N GLU A 119 -8.31 -24.85 -14.31
CA GLU A 119 -8.92 -26.02 -14.94
C GLU A 119 -10.26 -25.70 -15.60
N ASN A 120 -10.24 -24.85 -16.63
CA ASN A 120 -11.25 -24.92 -17.68
C ASN A 120 -10.82 -24.31 -19.04
N ALA A 121 -9.65 -24.70 -19.57
CA ALA A 121 -9.30 -24.38 -20.96
C ALA A 121 -9.99 -25.29 -22.00
N ALA A 122 -10.72 -26.33 -21.58
CA ALA A 122 -11.30 -27.32 -22.50
C ALA A 122 -12.72 -27.00 -23.01
N ASN A 123 -13.47 -26.10 -22.36
CA ASN A 123 -14.88 -25.83 -22.71
C ASN A 123 -15.16 -24.46 -23.36
N ALA A 124 -14.15 -23.62 -23.60
CA ALA A 124 -14.31 -22.31 -24.23
C ALA A 124 -14.42 -22.36 -25.79
N ALA A 125 -14.45 -23.55 -26.41
CA ALA A 125 -14.61 -23.69 -27.86
C ALA A 125 -16.09 -23.66 -28.32
N ALA A 126 -17.08 -23.68 -27.41
CA ALA A 126 -18.48 -23.93 -27.76
C ALA A 126 -19.41 -22.70 -27.69
N THR A 127 -18.95 -21.51 -27.26
CA THR A 127 -19.81 -20.33 -27.20
C THR A 127 -19.26 -19.19 -28.05
N ARG A 128 -19.57 -19.28 -29.35
CA ARG A 128 -19.55 -18.16 -30.29
C ARG A 128 -20.34 -16.98 -29.71
N GLY A 129 -19.62 -15.93 -29.35
CA GLY A 129 -20.16 -14.65 -28.89
C GLY A 129 -19.04 -13.62 -28.76
N SER A 130 -18.27 -13.46 -29.83
CA SER A 130 -17.08 -12.61 -29.96
C SER A 130 -17.38 -11.14 -29.66
N LEU A 131 -17.25 -10.72 -28.40
CA LEU A 131 -16.91 -9.34 -28.04
C LEU A 131 -15.39 -9.22 -28.13
N SER A 132 -14.94 -8.37 -29.04
CA SER A 132 -13.53 -8.10 -29.35
C SER A 132 -12.81 -7.54 -28.13
N VAL A 133 -12.14 -8.42 -27.37
CA VAL A 133 -11.08 -8.04 -26.45
C VAL A 133 -9.81 -8.00 -27.28
N GLU A 134 -9.44 -6.82 -27.78
CA GLU A 134 -8.13 -6.57 -28.37
C GLU A 134 -7.06 -6.67 -27.27
N GLU A 135 -6.56 -7.88 -27.07
CA GLU A 135 -5.39 -8.17 -26.24
C GLU A 135 -4.11 -7.85 -27.03
N TYR A 136 -3.44 -6.76 -26.69
CA TYR A 136 -2.15 -6.37 -27.28
C TYR A 136 -1.00 -7.15 -26.64
N ALA A 137 -0.91 -8.46 -26.91
CA ALA A 137 0.32 -9.20 -26.67
C ALA A 137 1.27 -8.97 -27.85
N LEU A 138 2.51 -8.53 -27.58
CA LEU A 138 3.55 -8.42 -28.60
C LEU A 138 4.07 -9.83 -28.91
N ASP A 139 3.55 -10.44 -29.96
CA ASP A 139 4.05 -11.68 -30.52
C ASP A 139 5.42 -11.43 -31.18
N LEU A 140 6.47 -11.99 -30.59
CA LEU A 140 7.85 -11.87 -31.08
C LEU A 140 8.22 -12.94 -32.11
N ASP A 141 7.37 -13.95 -32.30
CA ASP A 141 7.55 -15.02 -33.27
C ASP A 141 6.83 -14.72 -34.60
N ALA A 142 5.97 -13.70 -34.63
CA ALA A 142 5.34 -13.21 -35.85
C ALA A 142 6.39 -12.59 -36.81
N PRO A 143 6.43 -12.99 -38.09
CA PRO A 143 7.35 -12.40 -39.06
C PRO A 143 7.07 -10.91 -39.25
N PRO A 144 8.11 -10.07 -39.41
CA PRO A 144 7.94 -8.62 -39.49
C PRO A 144 7.06 -8.25 -40.69
N VAL A 145 5.92 -7.61 -40.42
CA VAL A 145 5.08 -7.09 -41.48
C VAL A 145 5.71 -5.80 -42.01
N PHE A 146 6.34 -5.88 -43.18
CA PHE A 146 6.90 -4.71 -43.87
C PHE A 146 5.78 -3.88 -44.51
N CYS A 147 5.07 -3.11 -43.70
CA CYS A 147 4.13 -2.11 -44.21
C CYS A 147 4.91 -0.91 -44.76
N LEU A 148 4.89 -0.71 -46.09
CA LEU A 148 5.28 0.56 -46.70
C LEU A 148 4.24 1.62 -46.32
N LEU A 149 4.48 2.33 -45.22
CA LEU A 149 3.63 3.46 -44.82
C LEU A 149 3.70 4.55 -45.91
N ARG A 150 2.57 4.81 -46.57
CA ARG A 150 2.48 5.74 -47.71
C ARG A 150 2.88 7.18 -47.35
N TYR A 151 2.80 7.55 -46.06
CA TYR A 151 3.21 8.86 -45.54
C TYR A 151 3.73 8.80 -44.09
N PRO A 152 4.97 8.34 -43.85
CA PRO A 152 5.49 8.10 -42.50
C PRO A 152 5.68 9.37 -41.66
N THR A 153 5.59 10.55 -42.28
CA THR A 153 5.86 11.84 -41.65
C THR A 153 4.70 12.82 -41.73
N LYS A 154 3.51 12.39 -42.19
CA LYS A 154 2.37 13.31 -42.43
C LYS A 154 1.91 14.01 -41.16
N LEU A 155 2.03 13.34 -40.01
CA LEU A 155 1.66 13.86 -38.70
C LEU A 155 2.90 14.20 -37.84
N ARG A 156 4.09 14.23 -38.44
CA ARG A 156 5.30 14.61 -37.70
C ARG A 156 5.24 16.12 -37.42
N PRO A 157 5.38 16.55 -36.16
CA PRO A 157 5.47 17.96 -35.83
C PRO A 157 6.62 18.61 -36.62
N PRO A 158 6.46 19.84 -37.15
CA PRO A 158 7.54 20.54 -37.82
C PRO A 158 8.71 20.68 -36.85
N GLY A 159 9.90 20.28 -37.30
CA GLY A 159 11.12 20.48 -36.52
C GLY A 159 11.43 21.97 -36.36
N PRO A 160 12.22 22.35 -35.35
CA PRO A 160 12.63 23.74 -35.15
C PRO A 160 13.33 24.30 -36.40
N SER A 161 13.00 25.54 -36.76
CA SER A 161 13.42 26.23 -38.00
C SER A 161 14.94 26.31 -38.20
N HIS A 162 15.73 26.13 -37.15
CA HIS A 162 17.19 26.25 -37.15
C HIS A 162 17.97 24.92 -37.11
N ARG A 163 17.38 23.78 -37.48
CA ARG A 163 18.19 22.57 -37.70
C ARG A 163 19.02 22.73 -38.97
N ARG A 164 20.31 23.05 -38.81
CA ARG A 164 21.32 22.82 -39.87
C ARG A 164 21.28 21.35 -40.25
N ARG A 165 21.05 21.05 -41.53
CA ARG A 165 21.17 19.68 -42.04
C ARG A 165 22.60 19.20 -41.73
N PRO A 166 22.78 17.95 -41.29
CA PRO A 166 24.12 17.39 -41.14
C PRO A 166 24.85 17.53 -42.46
N ASP A 167 26.04 18.10 -42.43
CA ASP A 167 26.87 18.27 -43.61
C ASP A 167 27.20 16.87 -44.16
N LEU A 168 26.63 16.55 -45.32
CA LEU A 168 26.84 15.26 -45.99
C LEU A 168 28.31 15.04 -46.34
N ASP A 169 29.10 16.12 -46.34
CA ASP A 169 30.53 16.08 -46.61
C ASP A 169 31.33 15.51 -45.43
N LEU A 170 30.90 15.75 -44.18
CA LEU A 170 31.51 15.16 -42.99
C LEU A 170 31.28 13.64 -42.94
N ARG A 171 30.08 13.19 -43.34
CA ARG A 171 29.75 11.77 -43.43
C ARG A 171 30.56 11.08 -44.54
N ARG A 172 30.73 11.72 -45.70
CA ARG A 172 31.55 11.16 -46.79
C ARG A 172 33.02 11.03 -46.40
N LYS A 173 33.57 12.00 -45.66
CA LYS A 173 34.95 11.97 -45.14
C LYS A 173 35.15 10.89 -44.06
N ALA A 174 34.15 10.65 -43.21
CA ALA A 174 34.21 9.57 -42.22
C ALA A 174 34.28 8.16 -42.85
N PHE A 175 33.61 7.94 -43.98
CA PHE A 175 33.68 6.66 -44.72
C PHE A 175 34.85 6.56 -45.72
N ALA A 176 35.44 7.68 -46.11
CA ALA A 176 36.64 7.69 -46.95
C ALA A 176 37.90 7.31 -46.15
N ASN A 177 37.94 7.64 -44.85
CA ASN A 177 39.07 7.33 -43.97
C ASN A 177 39.11 5.89 -43.43
N SER A 178 38.14 5.04 -43.75
CA SER A 178 38.11 3.62 -43.33
C SER A 178 38.50 2.63 -44.44
N ARG A 179 38.93 3.11 -45.62
CA ARG A 179 39.42 2.25 -46.73
C ARG A 179 40.94 2.13 -46.81
N GLY A 180 41.64 2.24 -45.68
CA GLY A 180 43.10 2.42 -45.67
C GLY A 180 43.90 1.58 -44.70
N ILE A 181 43.34 0.56 -44.01
CA ILE A 181 44.15 -0.33 -43.17
C ILE A 181 43.64 -1.78 -43.25
N ALA A 182 44.57 -2.67 -43.61
CA ALA A 182 44.55 -4.13 -43.58
C ALA A 182 44.39 -4.84 -44.95
N SER A 183 45.50 -4.89 -45.70
CA SER A 183 45.86 -6.09 -46.47
C SER A 183 47.38 -6.21 -46.55
N PHE A 184 47.85 -7.45 -46.41
CA PHE A 184 49.19 -8.02 -46.67
C PHE A 184 50.17 -8.25 -45.49
N CYS A 185 50.09 -9.48 -44.97
CA CYS A 185 51.22 -10.40 -44.70
C CYS A 185 50.62 -11.83 -44.83
N THR A 186 50.55 -12.39 -46.05
CA THR A 186 51.49 -13.29 -46.76
C THR A 186 51.35 -14.79 -46.43
N PRO A 187 51.62 -15.66 -47.43
CA PRO A 187 51.21 -17.07 -47.42
C PRO A 187 52.33 -18.01 -46.96
N TYR A 188 51.92 -19.20 -46.51
CA TYR A 188 52.57 -20.49 -46.77
C TYR A 188 51.49 -21.50 -47.13
#